data_AF-A0A537QW63-F1
#
_entry.id   AF-A0A537QW63-F1
#
_cell.length_a   1.000
_cell.length_b   1.000
_cell.length_c   1.000
_cell.angle_alpha   90.00
_cell.angle_beta   90.00
_cell.angle_gamma   90.00
#
_symmetry.space_group_name_H-M   'P 1'
#
loop_
_entity.id
_entity.type
_entity.pdbx_description
1 polymer ?
#
loop_
_entity_poly.entity_id
_entity_poly.type
_entity_poly.pdbx_seq_one_letter_code
_entity_poly.pdbx_strand_id
1 'polypeptide(L)'
;MKIVIFGLTISSSWGNGHATLWRGLCKALIQSGHHIVFYERNVAYYAEMRDLNELPGGRLELYEDCQSVRRRASIDLSDADVAIITSYCPDSLVFTDIVLAQDRALRVFYDLDTPVTLARL
;
A
#
# COMPACT_ATOMS: atom_id res chain seq x y z
N MET A 1 -7.47 -13.61 -6.17
CA MET A 1 -6.95 -12.44 -6.90
C MET A 1 -5.70 -11.92 -6.21
N LYS A 2 -4.79 -11.30 -6.96
CA LYS A 2 -3.63 -10.58 -6.43
C LYS A 2 -3.93 -9.08 -6.34
N ILE A 3 -3.76 -8.52 -5.16
CA ILE A 3 -4.01 -7.10 -4.86
C ILE A 3 -2.71 -6.50 -4.35
N VAL A 4 -2.21 -5.48 -5.06
CA VAL A 4 -1.01 -4.73 -4.68
C VAL A 4 -1.44 -3.36 -4.17
N ILE A 5 -0.96 -2.98 -3.00
CA ILE A 5 -1.37 -1.77 -2.28
C ILE A 5 -0.12 -0.94 -2.00
N PHE A 6 -0.16 0.34 -2.36
CA PHE A 6 0.85 1.35 -2.01
C PHE A 6 0.22 2.33 -1.02
N GLY A 7 0.55 2.17 0.26
CA GLY A 7 -0.13 2.84 1.37
C GLY A 7 0.75 3.82 2.15
N LEU A 8 0.12 4.54 3.08
CA LEU A 8 0.80 5.33 4.10
C LEU A 8 1.54 4.42 5.09
N THR A 9 0.80 3.72 5.97
CA THR A 9 1.34 2.68 6.85
C THR A 9 0.25 1.72 7.32
N ILE A 10 0.57 0.43 7.32
CA ILE A 10 -0.16 -0.66 7.97
C ILE A 10 0.63 -1.21 9.16
N SER A 11 1.95 -1.00 9.17
CA SER A 11 2.88 -1.51 10.18
C SER A 11 2.80 -0.76 11.51
N SER A 12 2.40 0.52 11.52
CA SER A 12 2.21 1.32 12.73
C SER A 12 0.79 1.90 12.83
N SER A 13 0.13 1.65 13.96
CA SER A 13 -1.14 2.30 14.33
C SER A 13 -0.95 3.65 15.05
N TRP A 14 0.28 4.03 15.35
CA TRP A 14 0.59 5.26 16.10
C TRP A 14 0.28 6.52 15.28
N GLY A 15 -0.60 7.37 15.80
CA GLY A 15 -1.05 8.58 15.09
C GLY A 15 -1.76 8.31 13.76
N ASN A 16 -2.09 7.05 13.44
CA ASN A 16 -2.67 6.63 12.17
C ASN A 16 -3.81 5.61 12.39
N GLY A 17 -5.04 6.10 12.48
CA GLY A 17 -6.23 5.26 12.62
C GLY A 17 -6.49 4.32 11.43
N HIS A 18 -5.93 4.62 10.25
CA HIS A 18 -6.15 3.82 9.05
C HIS A 18 -5.43 2.47 9.08
N ALA A 19 -4.37 2.30 9.88
CA ALA A 19 -3.69 1.01 10.00
C ALA A 19 -4.65 -0.10 10.46
N THR A 20 -5.54 0.19 11.41
CA THR A 20 -6.54 -0.77 11.91
C THR A 20 -7.54 -1.16 10.82
N LEU A 21 -8.00 -0.19 10.02
CA LEU A 21 -8.90 -0.44 8.89
C LEU A 21 -8.23 -1.31 7.82
N TRP A 22 -6.98 -0.99 7.45
CA TRP A 22 -6.20 -1.80 6.51
C TRP A 22 -5.97 -3.22 7.01
N ARG A 23 -5.64 -3.41 8.29
CA ARG A 23 -5.49 -4.75 8.89
C ARG A 23 -6.80 -5.54 8.81
N GLY A 24 -7.94 -4.93 9.13
CA GLY A 24 -9.25 -5.56 9.01
C GLY A 24 -9.58 -5.96 7.58
N LEU A 25 -9.40 -5.03 6.63
CA LEU A 25 -9.64 -5.27 5.21
C LEU A 25 -8.74 -6.36 4.65
N CYS A 26 -7.42 -6.26 4.86
CA CYS A 26 -6.45 -7.24 4.38
C CYS A 26 -6.74 -8.63 4.96
N LYS A 27 -7.04 -8.72 6.26
CA LYS A 27 -7.43 -9.98 6.91
C LYS A 27 -8.64 -10.61 6.24
N ALA A 28 -9.70 -9.86 5.99
CA ALA A 28 -10.92 -10.36 5.35
C ALA A 28 -10.66 -10.81 3.89
N LEU A 29 -9.88 -10.05 3.12
CA LEU A 29 -9.52 -10.40 1.75
C LEU A 29 -8.65 -11.66 1.70
N ILE A 30 -7.67 -11.78 2.59
CA ILE A 30 -6.79 -12.96 2.71
C ILE A 30 -7.62 -14.20 3.09
N GLN A 31 -8.52 -14.09 4.06
CA GLN A 31 -9.45 -15.17 4.43
C GLN A 31 -10.37 -15.58 3.27
N SER A 32 -10.65 -14.67 2.34
CA SER A 32 -11.41 -14.93 1.11
C SER A 32 -10.54 -15.51 -0.02
N GLY A 33 -9.28 -15.87 0.25
CA GLY A 33 -8.36 -16.47 -0.72
C GLY A 33 -7.67 -15.47 -1.66
N HIS A 34 -7.58 -14.20 -1.28
CA HIS A 34 -6.83 -13.19 -2.05
C HIS A 34 -5.39 -13.06 -1.56
N HIS A 35 -4.48 -12.79 -2.49
CA HIS A 35 -3.07 -12.55 -2.20
C HIS A 35 -2.83 -11.03 -2.10
N ILE A 36 -2.34 -10.58 -0.95
CA ILE A 36 -2.11 -9.15 -0.68
C ILE A 36 -0.61 -8.87 -0.62
N VAL A 37 -0.18 -7.82 -1.32
CA VAL A 37 1.14 -7.21 -1.16
C VAL A 37 0.95 -5.75 -0.76
N PHE A 38 1.44 -5.36 0.40
CA PHE A 38 1.35 -4.00 0.91
C PHE A 38 2.74 -3.36 0.95
N TYR A 39 2.93 -2.31 0.16
CA TYR A 39 4.15 -1.50 0.14
C TYR A 39 4.00 -0.32 1.09
N GLU A 40 4.99 -0.16 1.97
CA GLU A 40 5.03 0.91 2.98
C GLU A 40 6.45 1.50 3.08
N ARG A 41 6.55 2.85 3.06
CA ARG A 41 7.83 3.54 3.25
C ARG A 41 8.26 3.42 4.71
N ASN A 42 9.49 3.00 4.95
CA ASN A 42 10.07 2.93 6.29
C ASN A 42 10.52 4.33 6.79
N VAL A 43 9.58 5.15 7.26
CA VAL A 43 9.89 6.48 7.81
C VAL A 43 10.01 6.45 9.34
N ALA A 44 10.94 7.22 9.90
CA ALA A 44 11.28 7.19 11.34
C ALA A 44 10.06 7.28 12.27
N TYR A 45 9.13 8.20 11.99
CA TYR A 45 7.91 8.42 12.80
C TYR A 45 7.08 7.14 13.00
N TYR A 46 6.91 6.31 11.96
CA TYR A 46 6.18 5.04 12.05
C TYR A 46 7.08 3.87 12.43
N ALA A 47 8.33 3.87 11.98
CA ALA A 47 9.27 2.78 12.22
C ALA A 47 9.56 2.56 13.72
N GLU A 48 9.68 3.65 14.49
CA GLU A 48 9.94 3.62 15.93
C GLU A 48 8.74 3.12 16.75
N MET A 49 7.52 3.27 16.21
CA MET A 49 6.26 2.93 16.86
C MET A 49 5.55 1.76 16.15
N ARG A 50 6.31 0.88 15.50
CA ARG A 50 5.77 -0.26 14.75
C ARG A 50 5.17 -1.30 15.71
N ASP A 51 3.90 -1.59 15.52
CA ASP A 51 3.13 -2.58 16.29
C ASP A 51 2.72 -3.80 15.43
N LEU A 52 3.10 -3.82 14.14
CA LEU A 52 2.94 -4.95 13.23
C LEU A 52 4.17 -5.11 12.34
N ASN A 53 4.89 -6.22 12.47
CA ASN A 53 6.14 -6.48 11.74
C ASN A 53 5.95 -7.28 10.44
N GLU A 54 4.83 -7.99 10.32
CA GLU A 54 4.48 -8.78 9.14
C GLU A 54 2.96 -8.76 8.93
N LEU A 55 2.52 -9.02 7.70
CA LEU A 55 1.11 -9.13 7.35
C LEU A 55 0.72 -10.63 7.32
N PRO A 56 -0.01 -11.17 8.31
CA PRO A 56 -0.32 -12.59 8.35
C PRO A 56 -1.10 -13.05 7.10
N GLY A 57 -0.53 -13.99 6.35
CA GLY A 57 -1.13 -14.51 5.10
C GLY A 57 -0.99 -13.58 3.89
N GLY A 58 -0.29 -12.45 4.03
CA GLY A 58 0.06 -11.53 2.94
C GLY A 58 1.56 -11.22 2.96
N ARG A 59 1.96 -10.21 2.20
CA ARG A 59 3.32 -9.66 2.24
C ARG A 59 3.28 -8.18 2.60
N LEU A 60 4.04 -7.82 3.62
CA LEU A 60 4.38 -6.43 3.93
C LEU A 60 5.79 -6.16 3.38
N GLU A 61 5.90 -5.24 2.42
CA GLU A 61 7.16 -4.78 1.86
C GLU A 61 7.47 -3.38 2.42
N LEU A 62 8.33 -3.35 3.44
CA LEU A 62 8.90 -2.11 3.95
C LEU A 62 10.06 -1.69 3.06
N TYR A 63 10.09 -0.43 2.62
CA TYR A 63 11.13 0.08 1.75
C TYR A 63 11.70 1.40 2.22
N GLU A 64 13.02 1.56 2.06
CA GLU A 64 13.74 2.79 2.39
C GLU A 64 13.65 3.83 1.28
N ASP A 65 13.48 3.39 0.04
CA ASP A 65 13.38 4.25 -1.14
C ASP A 65 12.61 3.61 -2.30
N CYS A 66 11.79 4.40 -3.01
CA CYS A 66 10.98 3.88 -4.10
C CYS A 66 11.82 3.32 -5.26
N GLN A 67 13.04 3.83 -5.50
CA GLN A 67 13.93 3.25 -6.52
C GLN A 67 14.38 1.84 -6.14
N SER A 68 14.57 1.57 -4.84
CA SER A 68 15.02 0.26 -4.36
C SER A 68 13.97 -0.85 -4.60
N VAL A 69 12.69 -0.48 -4.61
CA VAL A 69 11.58 -1.42 -4.81
C VAL A 69 10.91 -1.31 -6.17
N ARG A 70 11.24 -0.33 -7.01
CA ARG A 70 10.62 -0.11 -8.33
C ARG A 70 10.51 -1.38 -9.18
N ARG A 71 11.61 -2.14 -9.26
CA ARG A 71 11.65 -3.41 -10.03
C ARG A 71 10.71 -4.46 -9.44
N ARG A 72 10.69 -4.60 -8.11
CA ARG A 72 9.83 -5.56 -7.42
C ARG A 72 8.36 -5.19 -7.54
N ALA A 73 8.03 -3.91 -7.35
CA ALA A 73 6.68 -3.36 -7.55
C ALA A 73 6.19 -3.63 -8.98
N SER A 74 7.04 -3.42 -9.99
CA SER A 74 6.69 -3.72 -11.39
C SER A 74 6.42 -5.22 -11.62
N ILE A 75 7.23 -6.10 -11.04
CA ILE A 75 7.00 -7.56 -11.11
C ILE A 75 5.68 -7.92 -10.43
N ASP A 76 5.42 -7.37 -9.25
CA ASP A 76 4.20 -7.67 -8.52
C ASP A 76 2.94 -7.18 -9.21
N LEU A 77 3.05 -6.06 -9.90
CA LEU A 77 1.97 -5.46 -10.65
C LEU A 77 1.69 -6.18 -11.98
N SER A 78 2.68 -6.89 -12.55
CA SER A 78 2.56 -7.56 -13.85
C SER A 78 1.49 -8.66 -13.88
N ASP A 79 1.24 -9.32 -12.74
CA ASP A 79 0.22 -10.34 -12.52
C ASP A 79 -0.86 -9.89 -11.52
N ALA A 80 -0.90 -8.60 -11.16
CA ALA A 80 -1.91 -8.07 -10.27
C ALA A 80 -3.28 -7.99 -10.96
N ASP A 81 -4.32 -8.28 -10.20
CA ASP A 81 -5.72 -8.05 -10.61
C ASP A 81 -6.17 -6.65 -10.21
N VAL A 82 -5.64 -6.13 -9.09
CA VAL A 82 -5.97 -4.81 -8.55
C VAL A 82 -4.70 -4.13 -8.06
N ALA A 83 -4.54 -2.85 -8.41
CA ALA A 83 -3.51 -1.96 -7.91
C ALA A 83 -4.16 -0.79 -7.18
N ILE A 84 -3.86 -0.64 -5.89
CA ILE A 84 -4.40 0.41 -5.02
C ILE A 84 -3.30 1.38 -4.64
N ILE A 85 -3.52 2.68 -4.88
CA ILE A 85 -2.68 3.75 -4.36
C ILE A 85 -3.51 4.57 -3.39
N THR A 86 -2.99 4.80 -2.17
CA THR A 86 -3.71 5.61 -1.18
C THR A 86 -3.30 7.08 -1.27
N SER A 87 -4.19 7.98 -0.85
CA SER A 87 -3.71 9.30 -0.42
C SER A 87 -2.70 9.15 0.73
N TYR A 88 -1.82 10.13 0.89
CA TYR A 88 -0.66 10.10 1.78
C TYR A 88 0.39 9.01 1.53
N CYS A 89 0.29 8.19 0.47
CA CYS A 89 1.42 7.34 0.09
C CYS A 89 2.62 8.24 -0.29
N PRO A 90 3.77 8.16 0.43
CA PRO A 90 4.87 9.12 0.27
C PRO A 90 5.42 9.20 -1.16
N ASP A 91 5.56 8.06 -1.82
CA ASP A 91 6.08 7.94 -3.19
C ASP A 91 4.97 7.69 -4.22
N SER A 92 3.75 8.18 -3.94
CA SER A 92 2.55 7.95 -4.76
C SER A 92 2.73 8.28 -6.24
N LEU A 93 3.45 9.36 -6.60
CA LEU A 93 3.69 9.73 -7.99
C LEU A 93 4.46 8.63 -8.75
N VAL A 94 5.53 8.11 -8.15
CA VAL A 94 6.36 7.06 -8.77
C VAL A 94 5.55 5.78 -8.93
N PHE A 95 4.80 5.37 -7.91
CA PHE A 95 3.95 4.18 -8.02
C PHE A 95 2.78 4.37 -8.99
N THR A 96 2.26 5.59 -9.11
CA THR A 96 1.21 5.94 -10.09
C THR A 96 1.71 5.70 -11.50
N ASP A 97 2.93 6.15 -11.84
CA ASP A 97 3.52 5.90 -13.16
C ASP A 97 3.64 4.39 -13.46
N ILE A 98 4.08 3.61 -12.46
CA ILE A 98 4.23 2.15 -12.62
C ILE A 98 2.86 1.49 -12.82
N VAL A 99 1.85 1.89 -12.05
CA VAL A 99 0.48 1.36 -12.12
C VAL A 99 -0.21 1.73 -13.43
N LEU A 100 -0.02 2.97 -13.92
CA LEU A 100 -0.57 3.43 -15.19
C LEU A 100 0.07 2.71 -16.38
N ALA A 101 1.33 2.27 -16.26
CA ALA A 101 2.01 1.47 -17.27
C ALA A 101 1.56 -0.01 -17.34
N GLN A 102 0.67 -0.47 -16.44
CA GLN A 102 0.15 -1.83 -16.47
C GLN A 102 -1.17 -1.91 -17.24
N ASP A 103 -1.32 -2.91 -18.11
CA ASP A 103 -2.52 -3.06 -18.93
C ASP A 103 -3.67 -3.82 -18.24
N ARG A 104 -3.35 -4.68 -17.26
CA ARG A 104 -4.29 -5.65 -16.69
C ARG A 104 -5.02 -5.16 -15.44
N ALA A 105 -4.27 -4.57 -14.51
CA ALA A 105 -4.77 -4.35 -13.15
C ALA A 105 -5.89 -3.30 -13.12
N LEU A 106 -6.95 -3.57 -12.36
CA LEU A 106 -7.91 -2.54 -11.97
C LEU A 106 -7.18 -1.50 -11.11
N ARG A 107 -7.15 -0.27 -11.57
CA ARG A 107 -6.45 0.84 -10.91
C ARG A 107 -7.42 1.53 -9.95
N VAL A 108 -7.06 1.60 -8.68
CA VAL A 108 -7.90 2.16 -7.62
C VAL A 108 -7.13 3.24 -6.87
N PHE A 109 -7.74 4.41 -6.72
CA PHE A 109 -7.30 5.41 -5.77
C PHE A 109 -8.14 5.29 -4.50
N TYR A 110 -7.50 5.03 -3.36
CA TYR A 110 -8.15 4.96 -2.06
C TYR A 110 -7.84 6.22 -1.26
N ASP A 111 -8.83 7.08 -1.09
CA ASP A 111 -8.65 8.31 -0.34
C ASP A 111 -8.85 8.09 1.17
N LEU A 112 -7.80 8.32 1.95
CA LEU A 112 -7.81 8.25 3.41
C LEU A 112 -8.40 9.51 4.05
N ASP A 113 -8.25 10.69 3.43
CA ASP A 113 -8.73 11.98 3.96
C ASP A 113 -9.12 12.92 2.80
N THR A 114 -10.40 12.87 2.44
CA THR A 114 -10.93 13.66 1.32
C THR A 114 -10.83 15.16 1.50
N PRO A 115 -11.14 15.75 2.68
CA PRO A 115 -10.87 17.16 2.92
C PRO A 115 -9.43 17.58 2.62
N VAL A 116 -8.42 16.82 3.08
CA VAL A 116 -7.01 17.17 2.83
C VAL A 116 -6.61 16.94 1.38
N THR A 117 -7.08 15.86 0.75
CA THR A 117 -6.81 15.58 -0.67
C THR A 117 -7.37 16.70 -1.55
N LEU A 118 -8.63 17.12 -1.35
CA LEU A 118 -9.27 18.17 -2.14
C LEU A 118 -8.64 19.56 -1.92
N ALA A 119 -8.08 19.85 -0.75
CA ALA A 119 -7.41 21.11 -0.48
C ALA A 119 -6.08 21.30 -1.25
N ARG A 120 -5.58 20.26 -1.91
CA ARG A 120 -4.31 20.26 -2.67
C ARG A 120 -4.51 20.25 -4.19
N LEU A 121 -5.75 20.21 -4.67
CA LEU A 121 -6.12 20.28 -6.09
C LEU A 121 -6.48 21.72 -6.49
#